data_AF-G8ZQE3-F1
#
_entry.id   AF-G8ZQE3-F1
#
_cell.length_a   1.000
_cell.length_b   1.000
_cell.length_c   1.000
_cell.angle_alpha   90.00
_cell.angle_beta   90.00
_cell.angle_gamma   90.00
#
_symmetry.space_group_name_H-M   'P 1'
#
loop_
_entity.id
_entity.type
_entity.pdbx_description
1 polymer ?
#
loop_
_entity_poly.entity_id
_entity_poly.type
_entity_poly.pdbx_seq_one_letter_code
_entity_poly.pdbx_strand_id
1 'polypeptide(L)'
;MMDSSSGNFEYVLQLTKVLSLESRANRQESDKIESILRRLAKQSGVSYDQLSDGVSSSTQEAYDSMSAPDLAERLILENYELIYRIEMQEYVNNKIWALINEIIEHLTSIRGFIIEGKLTGLQNVDFYVQDKFDSKIHRLEESSKSLQGAKESTQDKLCSVYGDLRQVLNQINWEALPKGSREYKRIFEVLSYLRNSYGVDLLPLK
;
A
#
# COMPACT_ATOMS: atom_id res chain seq x y z
N MET A 1 4.82 3.62 -15.69
CA MET A 1 4.02 4.80 -16.08
C MET A 1 4.04 4.90 -17.60
N MET A 2 3.04 4.35 -18.26
CA MET A 2 2.86 4.44 -19.71
C MET A 2 1.37 4.66 -19.99
N ASP A 3 1.12 5.60 -20.90
CA ASP A 3 -0.07 5.76 -21.74
C ASP A 3 -1.39 6.24 -21.16
N SER A 4 -1.38 7.31 -20.35
CA SER A 4 -2.58 8.14 -20.14
C SER A 4 -2.96 9.01 -21.36
N SER A 5 -2.10 9.11 -22.37
CA SER A 5 -2.33 9.89 -23.59
C SER A 5 -2.97 9.11 -24.73
N SER A 6 -2.87 7.77 -24.78
CA SER A 6 -3.45 6.98 -25.87
C SER A 6 -4.96 6.75 -25.67
N GLY A 7 -5.42 6.72 -24.41
CA GLY A 7 -6.83 6.55 -24.06
C GLY A 7 -7.73 7.69 -24.55
N ASN A 8 -7.25 8.94 -24.56
CA ASN A 8 -8.07 10.07 -24.99
C ASN A 8 -8.30 10.09 -26.51
N PHE A 9 -7.29 9.72 -27.30
CA PHE A 9 -7.43 9.68 -28.76
C PHE A 9 -8.25 8.47 -29.22
N GLU A 10 -8.07 7.32 -28.55
CA GLU A 10 -8.88 6.13 -28.80
C GLU A 10 -10.35 6.35 -28.42
N TYR A 11 -10.62 7.07 -27.32
CA TYR A 11 -11.97 7.44 -26.91
C TYR A 11 -12.65 8.39 -27.92
N VAL A 12 -11.94 9.41 -28.41
CA VAL A 12 -12.47 10.31 -29.46
C VAL A 12 -12.72 9.55 -30.77
N LEU A 13 -11.85 8.60 -31.13
CA LEU A 13 -12.04 7.76 -32.30
C LEU A 13 -13.28 6.85 -32.16
N GLN A 14 -13.50 6.26 -30.98
CA GLN A 14 -14.67 5.45 -30.68
C GLN A 14 -15.96 6.27 -30.75
N LEU A 15 -15.99 7.46 -30.14
CA LEU A 15 -17.12 8.38 -30.23
C LEU A 15 -17.44 8.76 -31.68
N THR A 16 -16.40 9.06 -32.48
CA THR A 16 -16.58 9.41 -33.90
C THR A 16 -17.16 8.24 -34.71
N LYS A 17 -16.73 7.01 -34.42
CA LYS A 17 -17.29 5.80 -35.04
C LYS A 17 -18.76 5.60 -34.67
N VAL A 18 -19.13 5.77 -33.39
CA VAL A 18 -20.52 5.66 -32.93
C VAL A 18 -21.40 6.71 -33.60
N LEU A 19 -20.99 7.98 -33.59
CA LEU A 19 -21.73 9.07 -34.23
C LEU A 19 -21.90 8.84 -35.75
N SER A 20 -20.88 8.30 -36.42
CA SER A 20 -20.96 7.99 -37.85
C SER A 20 -21.96 6.87 -38.14
N LEU A 21 -22.02 5.85 -37.27
CA LEU A 21 -22.99 4.76 -37.36
C LEU A 21 -24.41 5.25 -37.09
N GLU A 22 -24.61 6.06 -36.04
CA GLU A 22 -25.90 6.66 -35.71
C GLU A 22 -26.39 7.60 -36.82
N SER A 23 -25.51 8.43 -37.39
CA SER A 23 -25.86 9.30 -38.52
C SER A 23 -26.34 8.50 -39.73
N ARG A 24 -25.70 7.35 -40.01
CA ARG A 24 -26.10 6.46 -41.09
C ARG A 24 -27.43 5.77 -40.80
N ALA A 25 -27.64 5.29 -39.58
CA ALA A 25 -28.90 4.69 -39.17
C ALA A 25 -30.05 5.72 -39.25
N ASN A 26 -29.82 6.95 -38.81
CA ASN A 26 -30.81 8.03 -38.84
C ASN A 26 -31.21 8.42 -40.27
N ARG A 27 -30.26 8.41 -41.22
CA ARG A 27 -30.57 8.58 -42.65
C ARG A 27 -31.47 7.45 -43.17
N GLN A 28 -31.18 6.20 -42.82
CA GLN A 28 -32.01 5.07 -43.25
C GLN A 28 -33.42 5.12 -42.67
N GLU A 29 -33.58 5.56 -41.42
CA GLU A 29 -34.91 5.76 -40.83
C GLU A 29 -35.65 6.94 -41.48
N SER A 30 -34.94 8.02 -41.80
CA SER A 30 -35.52 9.16 -42.54
C SER A 30 -36.02 8.73 -43.92
N ASP A 31 -35.24 7.93 -44.66
CA ASP A 31 -35.64 7.40 -45.98
C ASP A 31 -36.89 6.50 -45.89
N LYS A 32 -37.02 5.72 -44.80
CA LYS A 32 -38.22 4.92 -44.53
C LYS A 32 -39.44 5.79 -44.26
N ILE A 33 -39.29 6.82 -43.43
CA ILE A 33 -40.37 7.77 -43.13
C ILE A 33 -40.82 8.46 -44.41
N GLU A 34 -39.88 8.93 -45.24
CA GLU A 34 -40.19 9.55 -46.54
C GLU A 34 -40.96 8.58 -47.45
N SER A 35 -40.55 7.31 -47.52
CA SER A 35 -41.24 6.28 -48.30
C SER A 35 -42.69 6.06 -47.81
N ILE A 36 -42.89 6.04 -46.49
CA ILE A 36 -44.22 5.92 -45.88
C ILE A 36 -45.08 7.13 -46.22
N LEU A 37 -44.54 8.35 -46.08
CA LEU A 37 -45.24 9.58 -46.40
C LEU A 37 -45.60 9.66 -47.90
N ARG A 38 -44.70 9.25 -48.80
CA ARG A 38 -45.00 9.14 -50.24
C ARG A 38 -46.09 8.12 -50.53
N ARG A 39 -46.13 6.99 -49.80
CA ARG A 39 -47.19 5.98 -49.92
C ARG A 39 -48.52 6.52 -49.40
N LEU A 40 -48.51 7.25 -48.29
CA LEU A 40 -49.67 7.89 -47.70
C LEU A 40 -50.26 8.93 -48.67
N ALA A 41 -49.41 9.80 -49.25
CA ALA A 41 -49.81 10.76 -50.27
C ALA A 41 -50.54 10.08 -51.45
N LYS A 42 -49.95 9.00 -51.99
CA LYS A 42 -50.55 8.19 -53.06
C LYS A 42 -51.90 7.59 -52.66
N GLN A 43 -52.04 7.09 -51.43
CA GLN A 43 -53.29 6.50 -50.93
C GLN A 43 -54.38 7.56 -50.71
N SER A 44 -53.99 8.76 -50.28
CA SER A 44 -54.89 9.89 -50.06
C SER A 44 -55.25 10.64 -51.35
N GLY A 45 -54.61 10.33 -52.48
CA GLY A 45 -54.83 11.03 -53.76
C GLY A 45 -54.25 12.46 -53.78
N VAL A 46 -53.32 12.76 -52.88
CA VAL A 46 -52.71 14.08 -52.70
C VAL A 46 -51.22 14.00 -53.07
N SER A 47 -50.64 15.08 -53.59
CA SER A 47 -49.20 15.09 -53.88
C SER A 47 -48.36 15.13 -52.60
N TYR A 48 -47.15 14.59 -52.64
CA TYR A 48 -46.27 14.55 -51.46
C TYR A 48 -45.95 15.97 -50.93
N ASP A 49 -45.79 16.94 -51.82
CA ASP A 49 -45.50 18.33 -51.44
C ASP A 49 -46.69 19.01 -50.73
N GLN A 50 -47.92 18.60 -51.06
CA GLN A 50 -49.13 19.07 -50.40
C GLN A 50 -49.35 18.49 -48.99
N LEU A 51 -48.57 17.47 -48.58
CA LEU A 51 -48.56 17.01 -47.17
C LEU A 51 -47.75 17.96 -46.27
N SER A 52 -46.88 18.78 -46.86
CA SER A 52 -46.06 19.79 -46.19
C SER A 52 -46.80 21.13 -46.05
N ASP A 53 -47.76 21.38 -46.93
CA ASP A 53 -48.58 22.59 -46.88
C ASP A 53 -49.51 22.54 -45.65
N GLY A 54 -49.54 23.63 -44.89
CA GLY A 54 -50.42 23.76 -43.74
C GLY A 54 -51.89 23.53 -44.12
N VAL A 55 -52.58 22.73 -43.33
CA VAL A 55 -54.02 22.45 -43.52
C VAL A 55 -54.82 23.75 -43.35
N SER A 56 -55.85 23.96 -44.17
CA SER A 56 -56.73 25.13 -44.02
C SER A 56 -57.36 25.17 -42.64
N SER A 57 -57.46 26.37 -42.03
CA SER A 57 -57.95 26.54 -40.66
C SER A 57 -59.32 25.89 -40.42
N SER A 58 -60.24 25.93 -41.39
CA SER A 58 -61.54 25.25 -41.31
C SER A 58 -61.46 23.73 -41.22
N THR A 59 -60.46 23.12 -41.86
CA THR A 59 -60.25 21.66 -41.85
C THR A 59 -59.50 21.24 -40.60
N GLN A 60 -58.58 22.10 -40.12
CA GLN A 60 -57.93 21.92 -38.82
C GLN A 60 -58.96 22.02 -37.68
N GLU A 61 -59.83 23.03 -37.69
CA GLU A 61 -60.91 23.20 -36.70
C GLU A 61 -61.92 22.04 -36.75
N ALA A 62 -62.27 21.55 -37.94
CA ALA A 62 -63.12 20.37 -38.09
C ALA A 62 -62.45 19.11 -37.54
N TYR A 63 -61.16 18.90 -37.81
CA TYR A 63 -60.39 17.78 -37.26
C TYR A 63 -60.27 17.89 -35.74
N ASP A 64 -59.91 19.05 -35.21
CA ASP A 64 -59.78 19.30 -33.77
C ASP A 64 -61.11 19.09 -33.04
N SER A 65 -62.24 19.42 -33.67
CA SER A 65 -63.59 19.17 -33.13
C SER A 65 -63.98 17.69 -33.13
N MET A 66 -63.48 16.89 -34.08
CA MET A 66 -63.71 15.44 -34.16
C MET A 66 -62.67 14.62 -33.38
N SER A 67 -61.50 15.20 -33.13
CA SER A 67 -60.34 14.58 -32.48
C SER A 67 -60.24 14.91 -30.99
N ALA A 68 -61.27 15.54 -30.40
CA ALA A 68 -61.30 15.77 -28.97
C ALA A 68 -61.30 14.41 -28.24
N PRO A 69 -60.25 14.08 -27.46
CA PRO A 69 -60.11 12.75 -26.90
C PRO A 69 -61.21 12.46 -25.90
N ASP A 70 -61.81 11.28 -26.03
CA ASP A 70 -62.82 10.78 -25.11
C ASP A 70 -62.22 10.63 -23.70
N LEU A 71 -63.06 10.61 -22.68
CA LEU A 71 -62.63 10.46 -21.29
C LEU A 71 -61.78 9.18 -21.10
N ALA A 72 -62.12 8.11 -21.81
CA ALA A 72 -61.34 6.88 -21.82
C ALA A 72 -59.91 7.09 -22.38
N GLU A 73 -59.77 7.81 -23.50
CA GLU A 73 -58.46 8.09 -24.11
C GLU A 73 -57.60 9.00 -23.24
N ARG A 74 -58.21 10.00 -22.58
CA ARG A 74 -57.50 10.85 -21.61
C ARG A 74 -56.97 10.06 -20.43
N LEU A 75 -57.78 9.16 -19.87
CA LEU A 75 -57.34 8.30 -18.76
C LEU A 75 -56.23 7.33 -19.19
N ILE A 76 -56.24 6.86 -20.44
CA ILE A 76 -55.16 6.04 -20.99
C ILE A 76 -53.86 6.85 -21.08
N LEU A 77 -53.93 8.08 -21.59
CA LEU A 77 -52.77 8.98 -21.67
C LEU A 77 -52.21 9.32 -20.28
N GLU A 78 -53.08 9.64 -19.32
CA GLU A 78 -52.68 9.90 -17.93
C GLU A 78 -52.02 8.68 -17.29
N ASN A 79 -52.53 7.47 -17.55
CA ASN A 79 -51.90 6.24 -17.06
C ASN A 79 -50.51 6.01 -17.68
N TYR A 80 -50.34 6.23 -18.98
CA TYR A 80 -49.03 6.13 -19.62
C TYR A 80 -48.05 7.14 -19.03
N GLU A 81 -48.49 8.37 -18.77
CA GLU A 81 -47.65 9.39 -18.13
C GLU A 81 -47.25 8.98 -16.71
N LEU A 82 -48.18 8.41 -15.93
CA LEU A 82 -47.89 7.91 -14.59
C LEU A 82 -46.89 6.75 -14.61
N ILE A 83 -47.07 5.79 -15.52
CA ILE A 83 -46.12 4.67 -15.69
C ILE A 83 -44.73 5.20 -16.03
N TYR A 84 -44.64 6.13 -16.98
CA TYR A 84 -43.37 6.74 -17.36
C TYR A 84 -42.69 7.45 -16.17
N ARG A 85 -43.45 8.18 -15.36
CA ARG A 85 -42.92 8.84 -14.16
C ARG A 85 -42.42 7.81 -13.12
N ILE A 86 -43.13 6.70 -12.94
CA ILE A 86 -42.71 5.61 -12.05
C ILE A 86 -41.39 5.00 -12.54
N GLU A 87 -41.29 4.66 -13.84
CA GLU A 87 -40.08 4.10 -14.42
C GLU A 87 -38.88 5.05 -14.29
N MET A 88 -39.09 6.35 -14.50
CA MET A 88 -38.04 7.36 -14.30
C MET A 88 -37.60 7.43 -12.83
N GLN A 89 -38.54 7.37 -11.89
CA GLN A 89 -38.23 7.36 -10.46
C GLN A 89 -37.42 6.11 -10.08
N GLU A 90 -37.80 4.94 -10.57
CA GLU A 90 -37.08 3.68 -10.34
C GLU A 90 -35.67 3.72 -10.95
N TYR A 91 -35.53 4.24 -12.16
CA TYR A 91 -34.23 4.41 -12.80
C TYR A 91 -33.30 5.31 -11.98
N VAL A 92 -33.80 6.45 -11.50
CA VAL A 92 -33.03 7.36 -10.64
C VAL A 92 -32.67 6.69 -9.32
N ASN A 93 -33.61 5.99 -8.68
CA ASN A 93 -33.34 5.24 -7.45
C ASN A 93 -32.24 4.18 -7.64
N ASN A 94 -32.27 3.43 -8.74
CA ASN A 94 -31.24 2.45 -9.08
C ASN A 94 -29.86 3.12 -9.26
N LYS A 95 -29.82 4.29 -9.89
CA LYS A 95 -28.57 5.08 -10.02
C LYS A 95 -28.05 5.57 -8.67
N ILE A 96 -28.94 6.04 -7.79
CA ILE A 96 -28.57 6.46 -6.43
C ILE A 96 -27.99 5.28 -5.65
N TRP A 97 -28.63 4.10 -5.70
CA TRP A 97 -28.11 2.90 -5.04
C TRP A 97 -26.75 2.46 -5.58
N ALA A 98 -26.55 2.53 -6.90
CA ALA A 98 -25.24 2.25 -7.50
C ALA A 98 -24.15 3.19 -6.95
N LEU A 99 -24.44 4.49 -6.86
CA LEU A 99 -23.52 5.48 -6.29
C LEU A 99 -23.24 5.21 -4.80
N ILE A 100 -24.25 4.86 -4.01
CA ILE A 100 -24.07 4.49 -2.61
C ILE A 100 -23.12 3.29 -2.48
N ASN A 101 -23.31 2.26 -3.32
CA ASN A 101 -22.45 1.08 -3.31
C ASN A 101 -21.00 1.42 -3.69
N GLU A 102 -20.79 2.26 -4.69
CA GLU A 102 -19.46 2.73 -5.10
C GLU A 102 -18.76 3.52 -3.97
N ILE A 103 -19.50 4.38 -3.27
CA ILE A 103 -18.99 5.09 -2.08
C ILE A 103 -18.59 4.11 -0.98
N ILE A 104 -19.41 3.09 -0.70
CA ILE A 104 -19.10 2.06 0.31
C ILE A 104 -17.84 1.28 -0.07
N GLU A 105 -17.67 0.94 -1.35
CA GLU A 105 -16.50 0.25 -1.86
C GLU A 105 -15.24 1.11 -1.68
N HIS A 106 -15.30 2.39 -2.04
CA HIS A 106 -14.20 3.32 -1.81
C HIS A 106 -13.84 3.49 -0.34
N LEU A 107 -14.83 3.61 0.56
CA LEU A 107 -14.58 3.67 2.00
C LEU A 107 -13.90 2.39 2.51
N THR A 108 -14.32 1.23 2.00
CA THR A 108 -13.70 -0.06 2.35
C THR A 108 -12.26 -0.14 1.85
N SER A 109 -11.99 0.34 0.63
CA SER A 109 -10.64 0.43 0.08
C SER A 109 -9.73 1.35 0.90
N ILE A 110 -10.21 2.56 1.25
CA ILE A 110 -9.48 3.51 2.10
C ILE A 110 -9.16 2.89 3.46
N ARG A 111 -10.14 2.19 4.07
CA ARG A 111 -9.91 1.48 5.32
C ARG A 111 -8.83 0.40 5.17
N GLY A 112 -8.87 -0.38 4.09
CA GLY A 112 -7.85 -1.37 3.76
C GLY A 112 -6.47 -0.75 3.66
N PHE A 113 -6.35 0.35 2.91
CA PHE A 113 -5.11 1.11 2.75
C PHE A 113 -4.54 1.63 4.08
N ILE A 114 -5.39 2.15 4.97
CA ILE A 114 -4.95 2.62 6.30
C ILE A 114 -4.44 1.46 7.16
N ILE A 115 -5.11 0.30 7.12
CA ILE A 115 -4.69 -0.90 7.87
C ILE A 115 -3.36 -1.40 7.32
N GLU A 116 -3.22 -1.48 6.00
CA GLU A 116 -2.00 -1.91 5.33
C GLU A 116 -0.83 -0.97 5.66
N GLY A 117 -1.02 0.35 5.54
CA GLY A 117 0.00 1.34 5.90
C GLY A 117 0.44 1.25 7.37
N LYS A 118 -0.48 0.95 8.29
CA LYS A 118 -0.13 0.69 9.71
C LYS A 118 0.67 -0.59 9.88
N LEU A 119 0.29 -1.68 9.20
CA LEU A 119 1.01 -2.96 9.25
C LEU A 119 2.42 -2.84 8.68
N THR A 120 2.58 -2.21 7.52
CA THR A 120 3.89 -1.96 6.90
C THR A 120 4.75 -1.05 7.78
N GLY A 121 4.14 -0.03 8.41
CA GLY A 121 4.83 0.83 9.38
C GLY A 121 5.39 0.04 10.57
N LEU A 122 4.61 -0.86 11.15
CA LEU A 122 5.06 -1.73 12.25
C LEU A 122 6.15 -2.70 11.82
N GLN A 123 5.99 -3.36 10.66
CA GLN A 123 7.00 -4.27 10.12
C GLN A 123 8.33 -3.56 9.88
N ASN A 124 8.32 -2.35 9.32
CA ASN A 124 9.55 -1.59 9.09
C ASN A 124 10.28 -1.22 10.39
N VAL A 125 9.54 -0.96 11.48
CA VAL A 125 10.13 -0.70 12.80
C VAL A 125 10.75 -1.98 13.37
N ASP A 126 10.05 -3.10 13.29
CA ASP A 126 10.57 -4.39 13.77
C ASP A 126 11.83 -4.80 12.98
N PHE A 127 11.82 -4.69 11.66
CA PHE A 127 13.01 -4.94 10.82
C PHE A 127 14.16 -4.00 11.16
N TYR A 128 13.89 -2.71 11.40
CA TYR A 128 14.91 -1.75 11.80
C TYR A 128 15.53 -2.09 13.16
N VAL A 129 14.69 -2.45 14.14
CA VAL A 129 15.15 -2.87 15.47
C VAL A 129 15.99 -4.13 15.35
N GLN A 130 15.50 -5.15 14.63
CA GLN A 130 16.21 -6.41 14.44
C GLN A 130 17.56 -6.21 13.74
N ASP A 131 17.62 -5.49 12.63
CA ASP A 131 18.87 -5.26 11.88
C ASP A 131 19.89 -4.44 12.69
N LYS A 132 19.45 -3.35 13.34
CA LYS A 132 20.36 -2.38 13.97
C LYS A 132 20.71 -2.70 15.42
N PHE A 133 19.84 -3.37 16.17
CA PHE A 133 20.09 -3.69 17.57
C PHE A 133 20.60 -5.11 17.77
N ASP A 134 20.03 -6.13 17.12
CA ASP A 134 20.48 -7.52 17.35
C ASP A 134 21.93 -7.72 16.90
N SER A 135 22.32 -7.13 15.77
CA SER A 135 23.72 -7.16 15.30
C SER A 135 24.70 -6.51 16.29
N LYS A 136 24.27 -5.45 16.99
CA LYS A 136 25.08 -4.78 18.02
C LYS A 136 25.11 -5.55 19.33
N ILE A 137 23.98 -6.12 19.74
CA ILE A 137 23.88 -6.98 20.92
C ILE A 137 24.78 -8.19 20.73
N HIS A 138 24.72 -8.84 19.57
CA HIS A 138 25.52 -10.02 19.30
C HIS A 138 27.03 -9.71 19.31
N ARG A 139 27.44 -8.59 18.70
CA ARG A 139 28.83 -8.10 18.79
C ARG A 139 29.28 -7.82 20.22
N LEU A 140 28.40 -7.25 21.03
CA LEU A 140 28.69 -6.97 22.44
C LEU A 140 28.86 -8.27 23.24
N GLU A 141 27.99 -9.25 23.01
CA GLU A 141 28.09 -10.57 23.63
C GLU A 141 29.37 -11.31 23.24
N GLU A 142 29.73 -11.30 21.95
CA GLU A 142 31.00 -11.87 21.47
C GLU A 142 32.21 -11.18 22.11
N SER A 143 32.22 -9.86 22.15
CA SER A 143 33.29 -9.10 22.79
C SER A 143 33.37 -9.39 24.28
N SER A 144 32.23 -9.51 24.97
CA SER A 144 32.17 -9.84 26.38
C SER A 144 32.71 -11.25 26.65
N LYS A 145 32.33 -12.23 25.84
CA LYS A 145 32.85 -13.60 25.93
C LYS A 145 34.36 -13.66 25.67
N SER A 146 34.84 -12.91 24.67
CA SER A 146 36.27 -12.81 24.37
C SER A 146 37.06 -12.20 25.53
N LEU A 147 36.55 -11.11 26.13
CA LEU A 147 37.16 -10.47 27.30
C LEU A 147 37.16 -11.40 28.52
N GLN A 148 36.07 -12.13 28.74
CA GLN A 148 35.99 -13.13 29.81
C GLN A 148 37.05 -14.23 29.62
N GLY A 149 37.14 -14.80 28.42
CA GLY A 149 38.16 -15.81 28.11
C GLY A 149 39.59 -15.27 28.19
N ALA A 150 39.82 -14.02 27.79
CA ALA A 150 41.12 -13.37 27.94
C ALA A 150 41.50 -13.15 29.42
N LYS A 151 40.52 -12.78 30.26
CA LYS A 151 40.72 -12.66 31.71
C LYS A 151 41.10 -13.99 32.33
N GLU A 152 40.35 -15.06 32.02
CA GLU A 152 40.62 -16.41 32.52
C GLU A 152 42.01 -16.89 32.08
N SER A 153 42.34 -16.76 30.80
CA SER A 153 43.67 -17.13 30.28
C SER A 153 44.80 -16.33 30.92
N THR A 154 44.59 -15.04 31.19
CA THR A 154 45.59 -14.19 31.86
C THR A 154 45.77 -14.61 33.31
N GLN A 155 44.69 -14.99 34.00
CA GLN A 155 44.72 -15.50 35.36
C GLN A 155 45.47 -16.84 35.43
N ASP A 156 45.23 -17.76 34.51
CA ASP A 156 45.94 -19.04 34.44
C ASP A 156 47.44 -18.85 34.20
N LYS A 157 47.81 -17.95 33.27
CA LYS A 157 49.21 -17.61 33.00
C LYS A 157 49.87 -16.97 34.22
N LEU A 158 49.18 -16.06 34.91
CA LEU A 158 49.68 -15.45 36.16
C LEU A 158 49.91 -16.52 37.23
N CYS A 159 48.98 -17.46 37.40
CA CYS A 159 49.13 -18.59 38.32
C CYS A 159 50.34 -19.47 37.95
N SER A 160 50.54 -19.75 36.67
CA SER A 160 51.70 -20.53 36.19
C SER A 160 53.01 -19.81 36.47
N VAL A 161 53.13 -18.53 36.10
CA VAL A 161 54.32 -17.72 36.36
C VAL A 161 54.61 -17.63 37.85
N TYR A 162 53.56 -17.49 38.66
CA TYR A 162 53.69 -17.50 40.12
C TYR A 162 54.23 -18.84 40.64
N GLY A 163 53.72 -19.96 40.13
CA GLY A 163 54.20 -21.31 40.46
C GLY A 163 55.67 -21.50 40.08
N ASP A 164 56.04 -21.14 38.86
CA ASP A 164 57.41 -21.24 38.35
C ASP A 164 58.38 -20.38 39.18
N LEU A 165 57.99 -19.14 39.49
CA LEU A 165 58.81 -18.24 40.31
C LEU A 165 59.03 -18.82 41.71
N ARG A 166 57.99 -19.39 42.32
CA ARG A 166 58.08 -20.04 43.63
C ARG A 166 58.98 -21.29 43.58
N GLN A 167 58.89 -22.07 42.51
CA GLN A 167 59.75 -23.24 42.31
C GLN A 167 61.22 -22.84 42.20
N VAL A 168 61.54 -21.83 41.39
CA VAL A 168 62.91 -21.30 41.26
C VAL A 168 63.43 -20.77 42.59
N LEU A 169 62.62 -20.02 43.35
CA LEU A 169 63.02 -19.50 44.66
C LEU A 169 63.24 -20.61 45.70
N ASN A 170 62.51 -21.73 45.62
CA ASN A 170 62.70 -22.89 46.50
C ASN A 170 63.94 -23.72 46.15
N GLN A 171 64.44 -23.65 44.92
CA GLN A 171 65.67 -24.33 44.50
C GLN A 171 66.94 -23.58 44.94
N ILE A 172 66.83 -22.33 45.35
CA ILE A 172 67.95 -21.52 45.83
C ILE A 172 68.29 -21.92 47.28
N ASN A 173 69.53 -22.30 47.53
CA ASN A 173 70.03 -22.49 48.90
C ASN A 173 70.35 -21.13 49.54
N TRP A 174 69.33 -20.53 50.16
CA TRP A 174 69.41 -19.22 50.82
C TRP A 174 70.42 -19.16 51.97
N GLU A 175 70.82 -20.31 52.53
CA GLU A 175 71.77 -20.38 53.64
C GLU A 175 73.24 -20.36 53.18
N ALA A 176 73.50 -20.73 51.92
CA ALA A 176 74.83 -20.70 51.31
C ALA A 176 75.20 -19.32 50.70
N LEU A 177 74.26 -18.39 50.63
CA LEU A 177 74.46 -17.07 50.03
C LEU A 177 75.11 -16.08 51.03
N PRO A 178 76.13 -15.30 50.62
CA PRO A 178 76.75 -14.30 51.48
C PRO A 178 75.77 -13.15 51.75
N LYS A 179 75.17 -13.13 52.95
CA LYS A 179 74.14 -12.17 53.39
C LYS A 179 74.57 -10.70 53.37
N GLY A 180 75.87 -10.43 53.18
CA GLY A 180 76.44 -9.09 53.04
C GLY A 180 76.54 -8.57 51.60
N SER A 181 76.26 -9.41 50.58
CA SER A 181 76.38 -8.99 49.18
C SER A 181 75.29 -7.99 48.78
N ARG A 182 75.63 -7.11 47.83
CA ARG A 182 74.71 -6.09 47.31
C ARG A 182 73.53 -6.74 46.57
N GLU A 183 73.80 -7.87 45.94
CA GLU A 183 72.88 -8.67 45.15
C GLU A 183 71.82 -9.33 46.05
N TYR A 184 72.22 -9.86 47.22
CA TYR A 184 71.31 -10.46 48.19
C TYR A 184 70.30 -9.44 48.74
N LYS A 185 70.78 -8.24 49.11
CA LYS A 185 69.92 -7.15 49.60
C LYS A 185 68.92 -6.69 48.54
N ARG A 186 69.38 -6.55 47.28
CA ARG A 186 68.53 -6.13 46.16
C ARG A 186 67.42 -7.14 45.86
N ILE A 187 67.72 -8.45 45.89
CA ILE A 187 66.71 -9.50 45.68
C ILE A 187 65.68 -9.48 46.82
N PHE A 188 66.12 -9.32 48.07
CA PHE A 188 65.23 -9.28 49.22
C PHE A 188 64.34 -8.02 49.26
N GLU A 189 64.87 -6.87 48.83
CA GLU A 189 64.10 -5.64 48.64
C GLU A 189 63.02 -5.82 47.56
N VAL A 190 63.35 -6.45 46.43
CA VAL A 190 62.40 -6.75 45.35
C VAL A 190 61.32 -7.73 45.82
N LEU A 191 61.68 -8.78 46.55
CA LEU A 191 60.71 -9.73 47.12
C LEU A 191 59.81 -9.08 48.18
N SER A 192 60.37 -8.19 49.01
CA SER A 192 59.60 -7.43 50.01
C SER A 192 58.65 -6.42 49.36
N TYR A 193 59.07 -5.77 48.27
CA TYR A 193 58.22 -4.90 47.46
C TYR A 193 57.07 -5.69 46.83
N LEU A 194 57.36 -6.84 46.20
CA LEU A 194 56.34 -7.70 45.60
C LEU A 194 55.31 -8.19 46.63
N ARG A 195 55.77 -8.54 47.84
CA ARG A 195 54.92 -8.90 48.97
C ARG A 195 54.00 -7.76 49.39
N ASN A 196 54.56 -6.56 49.58
CA ASN A 196 53.83 -5.40 50.11
C ASN A 196 52.88 -4.77 49.09
N SER A 197 53.25 -4.77 47.81
CA SER A 197 52.47 -4.14 46.74
C SER A 197 51.39 -5.05 46.15
N TYR A 198 51.62 -6.36 46.12
CA TYR A 198 50.72 -7.31 45.45
C TYR A 198 50.20 -8.43 46.37
N GLY A 199 50.57 -8.44 47.66
CA GLY A 199 50.10 -9.44 48.63
C GLY A 199 50.62 -10.85 48.39
N VAL A 200 51.76 -10.97 47.70
CA VAL A 200 52.27 -12.25 47.20
C VAL A 200 53.40 -12.77 48.11
N ASP A 201 53.19 -13.92 48.76
CA ASP A 201 54.18 -14.58 49.62
C ASP A 201 55.04 -15.60 48.84
N LEU A 202 56.20 -15.12 48.36
CA LEU A 202 57.12 -15.86 47.47
C LEU A 202 58.27 -16.59 48.18
N LEU A 203 58.49 -16.33 49.48
CA LEU A 203 59.54 -16.99 50.24
C LEU A 203 59.02 -18.33 50.80
N PRO A 204 59.85 -19.39 50.83
CA PRO A 204 59.49 -20.61 51.54
C PRO A 204 59.21 -20.28 53.01
N LEU A 205 57.99 -20.56 53.46
CA LEU A 205 57.65 -20.66 54.88
C LEU A 205 58.62 -21.66 55.52
N LYS A 206 59.38 -21.20 56.51
CA LYS A 206 59.94 -22.11 57.53
C LYS A 206 58.80 -22.70 58.35
#